data_AF-A0A534PQJ3-F1
#
_entry.id   AF-A0A534PQJ3-F1
#
_cell.length_a   1.000
_cell.length_b   1.000
_cell.length_c   1.000
_cell.angle_alpha   90.00
_cell.angle_beta   90.00
_cell.angle_gamma   90.00
#
_symmetry.space_group_name_H-M   'P 1'
#
loop_
_entity.id
_entity.type
_entity.pdbx_description
1 polymer ?
#
loop_
_entity_poly.entity_id
_entity_poly.type
_entity_poly.pdbx_seq_one_letter_code
_entity_poly.pdbx_strand_id
1 'polypeptide(L)'
;MTRQVGPENVIVRHLVLPGGVASPEKVMPLIAGVSKDLAVNVMSQYRPVYRALRFPVIARGAHPEEVRAAVSAANCAGLRNVLVDGI
;
A
#
# COMPACT_ATOMS: atom_id res chain seq x y z
N MET A 1 -7.76 15.43 27.70
CA MET A 1 -6.73 14.37 27.75
C MET A 1 -6.32 14.09 26.31
N THR A 2 -5.13 14.49 25.90
CA THR A 2 -4.62 14.27 24.55
C THR A 2 -3.82 12.98 24.57
N ARG A 3 -4.31 11.91 23.93
CA ARG A 3 -3.56 10.66 23.81
C ARG A 3 -2.51 10.87 22.71
N GLN A 4 -1.24 10.91 23.10
CA GLN A 4 -0.15 10.93 22.14
C GLN A 4 -0.14 9.58 21.40
N VAL A 5 -0.24 9.61 20.08
CA VAL A 5 -0.19 8.41 19.23
C VAL A 5 1.25 8.27 18.73
N GLY A 6 1.96 7.25 19.20
CA GLY A 6 3.29 6.90 18.72
C GLY A 6 3.25 5.96 17.51
N PRO A 7 4.39 5.74 16.83
CA PRO A 7 4.49 4.90 15.63
C PRO A 7 3.92 3.48 15.82
N GLU A 8 4.07 2.91 17.01
CA GLU A 8 3.53 1.59 17.39
C GLU A 8 1.99 1.52 17.45
N ASN A 9 1.29 2.64 17.37
CA ASN A 9 -0.17 2.73 17.37
C ASN A 9 -0.74 3.11 15.99
N VAL A 10 0.09 3.11 14.93
CA VAL A 10 -0.31 3.52 13.58
C VAL A 10 -0.14 2.36 12.60
N ILE A 11 -1.15 2.17 11.75
CA ILE A 11 -1.10 1.27 10.61
C ILE A 11 -1.25 2.07 9.31
N VAL A 12 -0.33 1.87 8.38
CA VAL A 12 -0.40 2.47 7.05
C VAL A 12 -1.06 1.47 6.10
N ARG A 13 -2.19 1.86 5.50
CA ARG A 13 -2.90 1.03 4.53
C ARG A 13 -2.55 1.49 3.12
N HIS A 14 -1.83 0.66 2.38
CA HIS A 14 -1.44 0.91 1.01
C HIS A 14 -2.35 0.15 0.05
N LEU A 15 -3.26 0.86 -0.61
CA LEU A 15 -4.13 0.29 -1.63
C LEU A 15 -3.36 0.15 -2.94
N VAL A 16 -3.25 -1.07 -3.44
CA VAL A 16 -2.63 -1.36 -4.73
C VAL A 16 -3.60 -0.97 -5.84
N LEU A 17 -3.12 -0.14 -6.76
CA LEU A 17 -3.85 0.31 -7.93
C LEU A 17 -3.25 -0.28 -9.21
N PRO A 18 -4.08 -0.52 -10.24
CA PRO A 18 -3.62 -0.96 -11.54
C PRO A 18 -2.59 0.01 -12.15
N GLY A 19 -1.66 -0.53 -12.93
CA GLY A 19 -0.62 0.22 -13.61
C GLY A 19 0.44 0.81 -12.67
N GLY A 20 0.49 0.38 -11.40
CA GLY A 20 1.47 0.89 -10.43
C GLY A 20 1.25 2.34 -10.02
N VAL A 21 0.04 2.87 -10.21
CA VAL A 21 -0.30 4.30 -9.99
C VAL A 21 -0.16 4.71 -8.51
N ALA A 22 -0.28 3.74 -7.59
CA ALA A 22 -0.02 3.96 -6.17
C ALA A 22 1.47 4.15 -5.83
N SER A 23 2.38 3.97 -6.81
CA SER A 23 3.84 4.14 -6.71
C SER A 23 4.46 3.58 -5.42
N PRO A 24 4.27 2.28 -5.13
CA PRO A 24 4.83 1.66 -3.93
C PRO A 24 6.35 1.84 -3.83
N GLU A 25 7.07 1.86 -4.95
CA GLU A 25 8.52 2.09 -5.03
C GLU A 25 8.96 3.45 -4.50
N LYS A 26 8.06 4.45 -4.51
CA LYS A 26 8.32 5.80 -3.98
C LYS A 26 7.80 5.95 -2.56
N VAL A 27 6.65 5.37 -2.26
CA VAL A 27 5.96 5.55 -0.97
C VAL A 27 6.60 4.71 0.15
N MET A 28 6.98 3.46 -0.13
CA MET A 28 7.53 2.57 0.91
C MET A 28 8.83 3.08 1.55
N PRO A 29 9.81 3.64 0.79
CA PRO A 29 10.99 4.25 1.39
C PRO A 29 10.68 5.45 2.30
N LEU A 30 9.65 6.25 1.97
CA LEU A 30 9.24 7.38 2.79
C LEU A 30 8.64 6.90 4.13
N ILE A 31 7.83 5.85 4.10
CA ILE A 31 7.28 5.23 5.32
C ILE A 31 8.42 4.66 6.17
N ALA A 32 9.35 3.92 5.56
CA ALA A 32 10.50 3.35 6.25
C ALA A 32 11.43 4.44 6.85
N GLY A 33 11.46 5.63 6.24
CA GLY A 33 12.17 6.80 6.76
C GLY A 33 11.56 7.38 8.04
N VAL A 34 10.26 7.17 8.28
CA VAL A 34 9.61 7.52 9.55
C VAL A 34 9.92 6.47 10.61
N SER A 35 9.68 5.19 10.30
CA SER A 35 10.06 4.05 11.14
C SER A 35 9.95 2.75 10.35
N LYS A 36 10.92 1.86 10.53
CA LYS A 36 10.91 0.50 9.94
C LYS A 36 9.95 -0.46 10.66
N ASP A 37 9.53 -0.11 11.87
CA ASP A 37 8.62 -0.91 12.70
C ASP A 37 7.14 -0.56 12.47
N LEU A 38 6.84 0.45 11.66
CA LEU A 38 5.47 0.77 11.26
C LEU A 38 4.82 -0.42 10.56
N ALA A 39 3.59 -0.72 10.97
CA ALA A 39 2.78 -1.72 10.30
C ALA A 39 2.28 -1.18 8.96
N VAL A 40 2.59 -1.88 7.88
CA VAL A 40 2.10 -1.57 6.53
C VAL A 40 1.24 -2.70 6.03
N ASN A 41 0.00 -2.39 5.68
CA ASN A 41 -0.93 -3.33 5.09
C ASN A 41 -1.06 -3.05 3.58
N VAL A 42 -0.63 -4.00 2.76
CA VAL A 42 -0.75 -3.98 1.30
C VAL A 42 -2.07 -4.63 0.90
N MET A 43 -2.95 -3.87 0.26
CA MET A 43 -4.31 -4.30 -0.03
C MET A 43 -4.59 -4.33 -1.53
N SER A 44 -5.08 -5.46 -2.04
CA SER A 44 -5.51 -5.62 -3.45
C SER A 44 -6.99 -5.26 -3.69
N GLN A 45 -7.65 -4.69 -2.70
CA GLN A 45 -9.13 -4.60 -2.63
C GLN A 45 -9.74 -3.50 -3.51
N TYR A 46 -8.99 -2.94 -4.46
CA TYR A 46 -9.49 -1.92 -5.37
C TYR A 46 -10.51 -2.53 -6.34
N ARG A 47 -11.74 -1.98 -6.33
CA ARG A 47 -12.81 -2.36 -7.25
C ARG A 47 -13.26 -1.13 -8.05
N PRO A 48 -13.09 -1.11 -9.37
CA PRO A 48 -13.58 0.01 -10.18
C PRO A 48 -15.11 0.03 -10.18
N VAL A 49 -15.69 1.18 -9.82
CA VAL A 49 -17.14 1.38 -9.75
C VAL A 49 -17.56 2.68 -10.46
N TYR A 50 -18.83 2.76 -10.85
CA TYR A 50 -19.41 3.93 -11.50
C TYR A 50 -18.61 4.37 -12.75
N ARG A 51 -18.06 5.59 -12.73
CA ARG A 51 -17.30 6.16 -13.86
C ARG A 51 -15.84 5.74 -13.88
N ALA A 52 -15.34 4.94 -12.93
CA ALA A 52 -13.95 4.47 -12.92
C ALA A 52 -13.56 3.76 -14.23
N LEU A 53 -14.50 3.02 -14.85
CA LEU A 53 -14.31 2.36 -16.14
C LEU A 53 -14.02 3.33 -17.31
N ARG A 54 -14.34 4.62 -17.16
CA ARG A 54 -14.01 5.65 -18.17
C ARG A 54 -12.55 6.12 -18.10
N PHE A 55 -11.82 5.73 -17.06
CA PHE A 55 -10.44 6.12 -16.82
C PHE A 55 -9.54 4.88 -16.93
N PRO A 56 -8.91 4.62 -18.09
CA PRO A 56 -8.15 3.40 -18.34
C PRO A 56 -7.11 3.08 -17.26
N VAL A 57 -6.52 4.13 -16.67
CA VAL A 57 -5.52 4.07 -15.60
C VAL A 57 -6.03 3.35 -14.34
N ILE A 58 -7.34 3.40 -14.07
CA ILE A 58 -7.97 2.79 -12.89
C ILE A 58 -9.19 1.93 -13.26
N ALA A 59 -9.36 1.57 -14.53
CA ALA A 59 -10.56 0.89 -15.03
C ALA A 59 -10.64 -0.60 -14.66
N ARG A 60 -9.65 -1.14 -13.95
CA ARG A 60 -9.58 -2.56 -13.56
C ARG A 60 -9.13 -2.71 -12.10
N GLY A 61 -9.29 -3.90 -11.55
CA GLY A 61 -8.66 -4.28 -10.29
C GLY A 61 -7.13 -4.44 -10.44
N ALA A 62 -6.44 -4.50 -9.30
CA ALA A 62 -5.02 -4.81 -9.27
C ALA A 62 -4.77 -6.28 -9.63
N HIS A 63 -3.73 -6.54 -10.41
CA HIS A 63 -3.27 -7.88 -10.70
C HIS A 63 -2.36 -8.42 -9.57
N PRO A 64 -2.23 -9.74 -9.42
CA PRO A 64 -1.37 -10.34 -8.41
C PRO A 64 0.10 -9.88 -8.48
N GLU A 65 0.64 -9.63 -9.67
CA GLU A 65 2.01 -9.11 -9.84
C GLU A 65 2.17 -7.69 -9.29
N GLU A 66 1.15 -6.85 -9.37
CA GLU A 66 1.18 -5.48 -8.84
C GLU A 66 1.18 -5.51 -7.31
N VAL A 67 0.44 -6.45 -6.73
CA VAL A 67 0.45 -6.70 -5.28
C VAL A 67 1.82 -7.22 -4.85
N ARG A 68 2.39 -8.20 -5.56
CA ARG A 68 3.74 -8.71 -5.28
C ARG A 68 4.81 -7.61 -5.40
N ALA A 69 4.68 -6.73 -6.40
CA ALA A 69 5.59 -5.60 -6.57
C ALA A 69 5.50 -4.63 -5.38
N ALA A 70 4.30 -4.33 -4.87
CA ALA A 70 4.11 -3.49 -3.70
C ALA A 70 4.71 -4.10 -2.43
N VAL A 71 4.51 -5.41 -2.21
CA VAL A 71 5.13 -6.15 -1.09
C VAL A 71 6.65 -6.16 -1.24
N SER A 72 7.17 -6.38 -2.44
CA SER A 72 8.61 -6.36 -2.69
C SER A 72 9.20 -4.97 -2.41
N ALA A 73 8.51 -3.89 -2.80
CA ALA A 73 8.95 -2.53 -2.50
C ALA A 73 9.00 -2.27 -0.99
N ALA A 74 8.01 -2.76 -0.23
CA ALA A 74 8.01 -2.64 1.23
C ALA A 74 9.18 -3.40 1.87
N ASN A 75 9.45 -4.61 1.40
CA ASN A 75 10.58 -5.43 1.86
C ASN A 75 11.92 -4.79 1.51
N CYS A 76 12.08 -4.27 0.28
CA CYS A 76 13.30 -3.56 -0.16
C CYS A 76 13.53 -2.26 0.62
N ALA A 77 12.47 -1.58 1.07
CA ALA A 77 12.56 -0.41 1.94
C ALA A 77 12.96 -0.78 3.39
N GLY A 78 12.93 -2.07 3.75
CA GLY A 78 13.30 -2.56 5.07
C GLY A 78 12.19 -2.44 6.12
N LEU A 79 10.93 -2.34 5.70
CA LEU A 79 9.77 -2.41 6.59
C LEU A 79 9.65 -3.83 7.15
N ARG A 80 9.46 -3.94 8.48
CA ARG A 80 9.45 -5.24 9.18
C ARG A 80 8.07 -5.85 9.28
N ASN A 81 7.04 -5.01 9.39
CA ASN A 81 5.67 -5.42 9.69
C ASN A 81 4.77 -5.26 8.46
N VAL A 82 4.93 -6.14 7.47
CA VAL A 82 4.14 -6.10 6.22
C VAL A 82 3.02 -7.13 6.28
N LEU A 83 1.77 -6.65 6.16
CA LEU A 83 0.56 -7.45 6.05
C LEU A 83 0.05 -7.41 4.61
N VAL A 84 -0.62 -8.47 4.15
CA VAL A 84 -1.18 -8.53 2.80
C VAL A 84 -2.63 -9.02 2.85
N ASP A 85 -3.54 -8.23 2.30
CA ASP A 85 -4.98 -8.49 2.30
C ASP A 85 -5.55 -8.55 0.88
N GLY A 86 -6.50 -9.46 0.66
CA GLY A 86 -7.30 -9.57 -0.57
C GLY A 86 -6.68 -10.45 -1.67
N ILE A 87 -5.77 -11.36 -1.31
CA ILE A 87 -5.28 -12.43 -2.19
C ILE A 87 -6.39 -13.45 -2.43
#